data_AF-A0A514MGS3-F1
#
_entry.id   AF-A0A514MGS3-F1
#
_cell.length_a   1.000
_cell.length_b   1.000
_cell.length_c   1.000
_cell.angle_alpha   90.00
_cell.angle_beta   90.00
_cell.angle_gamma   90.00
#
_symmetry.space_group_name_H-M   'P 1'
#
loop_
_entity.id
_entity.type
_entity.pdbx_description
1 polymer ?
#
loop_
_entity_poly.entity_id
_entity_poly.type
_entity_poly.pdbx_seq_one_letter_code
_entity_poly.pdbx_strand_id
1 'polypeptide(L)'
;ESGRRILELIVQLWSQSFASNIFALLFHRWLFEVPLDGKEVSLRYSSALVQGATNVFWIDIQTNTRHFLSLYHYLLEDVALVPDQLSKISLQAGRNLFLLLSRFMLFYDQDHLLASSLEHFPTFPNSFLVGGPADYFVIELTDQLQKLKVEPVLLHYLSRMTILQGLELRMTTSTRLKACLYSFTSPGGPTYPTRAVRHAAWNTLDLLFPVSAILLS
;
A
#
# COMPACT_ATOMS: atom_id res chain seq x y z
N GLU A 1 31.05 5.72 -10.87
CA GLU A 1 31.94 5.38 -9.74
C GLU A 1 31.54 5.97 -8.38
N SER A 2 31.06 7.23 -8.26
CA SER A 2 30.80 7.84 -6.94
C SER A 2 29.69 7.16 -6.11
N GLY A 3 28.61 6.69 -6.74
CA GLY A 3 27.47 6.06 -6.04
C GLY A 3 27.77 4.69 -5.41
N ARG A 4 28.77 3.96 -5.93
CA ARG A 4 29.13 2.61 -5.42
C ARG A 4 29.69 2.65 -4.00
N ARG A 5 30.50 3.67 -3.69
CA ARG A 5 31.02 3.90 -2.33
C ARG A 5 29.90 4.22 -1.34
N ILE A 6 28.91 5.01 -1.76
CA ILE A 6 27.73 5.32 -0.93
C ILE A 6 26.92 4.04 -0.69
N LEU A 7 26.72 3.22 -1.72
CA LEU A 7 26.03 1.94 -1.60
C LEU A 7 26.76 1.00 -0.62
N GLU A 8 28.09 0.90 -0.70
CA GLU A 8 28.90 0.11 0.23
C GLU A 8 28.75 0.62 1.69
N LEU A 9 28.74 1.94 1.90
CA LEU A 9 28.48 2.52 3.22
C LEU A 9 27.08 2.20 3.75
N ILE A 10 26.04 2.30 2.90
CA ILE A 10 24.68 1.92 3.29
C ILE A 10 24.63 0.43 3.65
N VAL A 11 25.29 -0.44 2.87
CA VAL A 11 25.38 -1.87 3.13
C VAL A 11 26.05 -2.18 4.48
N GLN A 12 27.04 -1.39 4.89
CA GLN A 12 27.65 -1.49 6.23
C GLN A 12 26.69 -1.04 7.35
N LEU A 13 25.84 -0.06 7.06
CA LEU A 13 24.86 0.50 8.00
C LEU A 13 23.50 -0.19 7.94
N TRP A 14 23.38 -1.34 7.27
CA TRP A 14 22.09 -1.99 6.99
C TRP A 14 21.30 -2.41 8.23
N SER A 15 21.97 -2.56 9.37
CA SER A 15 21.34 -2.83 10.66
C SER A 15 20.59 -1.61 11.23
N GLN A 16 20.86 -0.41 10.71
CA GLN A 16 20.25 0.82 11.15
C GLN A 16 18.93 1.08 10.43
N SER A 17 17.90 1.49 11.18
CA SER A 17 16.55 1.73 10.64
C SER A 17 16.54 2.78 9.52
N PHE A 18 17.34 3.83 9.64
CA PHE A 18 17.42 4.91 8.65
C PHE A 18 18.11 4.51 7.33
N ALA A 19 18.92 3.44 7.31
CA ALA A 19 19.67 3.06 6.12
C ALA A 19 18.74 2.67 4.97
N SER A 20 17.64 1.97 5.27
CA SER A 20 16.61 1.62 4.29
C SER A 20 15.94 2.87 3.69
N ASN A 21 15.68 3.90 4.50
CA ASN A 21 15.06 5.15 4.06
C ASN A 21 15.98 5.88 3.07
N ILE A 22 17.26 6.02 3.42
CA ILE A 22 18.26 6.64 2.56
C ILE A 22 18.40 5.85 1.26
N PHE A 23 18.43 4.51 1.36
CA PHE A 23 18.49 3.64 0.19
C PHE A 23 17.31 3.89 -0.77
N ALA A 24 16.07 3.87 -0.26
CA ALA A 24 14.90 4.12 -1.08
C ALA A 24 14.94 5.49 -1.76
N LEU A 25 15.36 6.55 -1.05
CA LEU A 25 15.40 7.90 -1.62
C LEU A 25 16.49 8.08 -2.68
N LEU A 26 17.67 7.49 -2.47
CA LEU A 26 18.82 7.71 -3.36
C LEU A 26 18.92 6.70 -4.51
N PHE A 27 18.47 5.46 -4.30
CA PHE A 27 18.76 4.32 -5.20
C PHE A 27 17.51 3.67 -5.80
N HIS A 28 16.30 4.21 -5.59
CA HIS A 28 15.08 3.65 -6.19
C HIS A 28 15.15 3.56 -7.71
N ARG A 29 15.71 4.56 -8.41
CA ARG A 29 15.87 4.51 -9.87
C ARG A 29 17.01 3.59 -10.29
N TRP A 30 18.15 3.73 -9.62
CA TRP A 30 19.34 2.93 -9.88
C TRP A 30 19.05 1.42 -9.86
N LEU A 31 18.18 0.96 -8.94
CA LEU A 31 17.78 -0.44 -8.82
C LEU A 31 17.17 -1.02 -10.12
N PHE A 32 16.48 -0.18 -10.91
CA PHE A 32 15.81 -0.61 -12.14
C PHE A 32 16.56 -0.17 -13.40
N GLU A 33 17.41 0.84 -13.33
CA GLU A 33 18.20 1.33 -14.47
C GLU A 33 19.50 0.54 -14.69
N VAL A 34 20.10 -0.01 -13.62
CA VAL A 34 21.40 -0.68 -13.68
C VAL A 34 21.25 -2.19 -13.46
N PRO A 35 21.85 -3.05 -14.31
CA PRO A 35 21.84 -4.50 -14.08
C PRO A 35 22.51 -4.85 -12.74
N LEU A 36 21.84 -5.70 -11.95
CA LEU A 36 22.39 -6.23 -10.71
C LEU A 36 23.02 -7.60 -10.92
N ASP A 37 24.26 -7.76 -10.45
CA ASP A 37 24.94 -9.05 -10.44
C ASP A 37 24.46 -9.91 -9.26
N GLY A 38 23.51 -10.81 -9.53
CA GLY A 38 23.12 -11.88 -8.62
C GLY A 38 21.76 -11.72 -7.93
N LYS A 39 21.05 -12.85 -7.76
CA LYS A 39 19.69 -12.91 -7.21
C LYS A 39 19.59 -12.48 -5.74
N GLU A 40 20.58 -12.81 -4.93
CA GLU A 40 20.60 -12.43 -3.50
C GLU A 40 20.72 -10.92 -3.29
N VAL A 41 21.55 -10.27 -4.13
CA VAL A 41 21.74 -8.81 -4.11
C VAL A 41 20.45 -8.10 -4.50
N SER A 42 19.79 -8.58 -5.58
CA SER A 42 18.47 -8.07 -6.01
C SER A 42 17.40 -8.22 -4.91
N LEU A 43 17.35 -9.36 -4.22
CA LEU A 43 16.42 -9.58 -3.11
C LEU A 43 16.66 -8.61 -1.95
N ARG A 44 17.92 -8.47 -1.53
CA ARG A 44 18.30 -7.59 -0.41
C ARG A 44 17.93 -6.14 -0.71
N TYR A 45 18.29 -5.65 -1.90
CA TYR A 45 18.01 -4.27 -2.30
C TYR A 45 16.53 -4.01 -2.50
N SER A 46 15.79 -4.95 -3.10
CA SER A 46 14.34 -4.83 -3.24
C SER A 46 13.64 -4.78 -1.87
N SER A 47 14.10 -5.59 -0.91
CA SER A 47 13.55 -5.56 0.45
C SER A 47 13.81 -4.22 1.15
N ALA A 48 14.99 -3.63 0.98
CA ALA A 48 15.27 -2.31 1.55
C ALA A 48 14.54 -1.19 0.84
N LEU A 49 14.32 -1.28 -0.47
CA LEU A 49 13.47 -0.34 -1.18
C LEU A 49 12.05 -0.35 -0.59
N VAL A 50 11.42 -1.52 -0.47
CA VAL A 50 10.06 -1.64 0.07
C VAL A 50 10.00 -1.17 1.53
N GLN A 51 10.97 -1.55 2.37
CA GLN A 51 11.01 -1.12 3.77
C GLN A 51 11.24 0.40 3.90
N GLY A 52 12.18 0.94 3.13
CA GLY A 52 12.49 2.37 3.13
C GLY A 52 11.33 3.20 2.62
N ALA A 53 10.71 2.79 1.52
CA ALA A 53 9.51 3.41 0.96
C ALA A 53 8.34 3.37 1.97
N THR A 54 8.12 2.22 2.63
CA THR A 54 7.13 2.11 3.72
C THR A 54 7.36 3.17 4.79
N ASN A 55 8.60 3.29 5.27
CA ASN A 55 8.94 4.21 6.34
C ASN A 55 8.73 5.67 5.92
N VAL A 56 9.21 6.08 4.73
CA VAL A 56 9.08 7.47 4.28
C VAL A 56 7.64 7.84 3.96
N PHE A 57 6.84 6.92 3.41
CA PHE A 57 5.40 7.19 3.19
C PHE A 57 4.63 7.30 4.51
N TRP A 58 5.04 6.56 5.55
CA TRP A 58 4.49 6.75 6.90
C TRP A 58 4.86 8.12 7.50
N ILE A 59 6.01 8.70 7.17
CA ILE A 59 6.35 10.08 7.56
C ILE A 59 5.36 11.06 6.93
N ASP A 60 5.06 10.91 5.64
CA ASP A 60 4.06 11.71 4.94
C ASP A 60 2.67 11.58 5.59
N ILE A 61 2.24 10.37 5.95
CA ILE A 61 0.98 10.16 6.71
C ILE A 61 1.01 10.88 8.06
N GLN A 62 2.09 10.73 8.84
CA GLN A 62 2.19 11.29 10.19
C GLN A 62 2.23 12.80 10.19
N THR A 63 2.87 13.40 9.18
CA THR A 63 2.96 14.84 9.00
C THR A 63 1.80 15.42 8.20
N ASN A 64 0.93 14.58 7.63
CA ASN A 64 -0.12 14.96 6.68
C ASN A 64 0.42 15.80 5.52
N THR A 65 1.56 15.37 4.96
CA THR A 65 2.22 15.99 3.80
C THR A 65 2.40 14.96 2.68
N ARG A 66 2.91 15.39 1.52
CA ARG A 66 3.07 14.53 0.33
C ARG A 66 4.47 14.69 -0.26
N HIS A 67 5.49 14.78 0.59
CA HIS A 67 6.87 15.04 0.16
C HIS A 67 7.43 13.91 -0.71
N PHE A 68 6.96 12.68 -0.51
CA PHE A 68 7.43 11.50 -1.21
C PHE A 68 6.47 11.01 -2.30
N LEU A 69 5.52 11.85 -2.73
CA LEU A 69 4.62 11.55 -3.85
C LEU A 69 5.38 11.16 -5.13
N SER A 70 6.49 11.84 -5.44
CA SER A 70 7.30 11.54 -6.62
C SER A 70 7.91 10.13 -6.58
N LEU A 71 8.32 9.66 -5.39
CA LEU A 71 8.78 8.29 -5.19
C LEU A 71 7.63 7.30 -5.36
N TYR A 72 6.46 7.59 -4.77
CA TYR A 72 5.27 6.74 -4.93
C TYR A 72 4.87 6.59 -6.40
N HIS A 73 4.76 7.72 -7.11
CA HIS A 73 4.40 7.76 -8.53
C HIS A 73 5.38 6.93 -9.37
N TYR A 74 6.69 7.12 -9.19
CA TYR A 74 7.70 6.32 -9.88
C TYR A 74 7.54 4.81 -9.61
N LEU A 75 7.34 4.42 -8.35
CA LEU A 75 7.20 3.01 -8.01
C LEU A 75 5.90 2.39 -8.56
N LEU A 76 4.82 3.17 -8.66
CA LEU A 76 3.56 2.70 -9.23
C LEU A 76 3.62 2.66 -10.76
N GLU A 77 3.79 3.82 -11.39
CA GLU A 77 3.62 3.97 -12.83
C GLU A 77 4.82 3.50 -13.64
N ASP A 78 6.04 3.85 -13.21
CA ASP A 78 7.26 3.55 -13.97
C ASP A 78 7.82 2.15 -13.66
N VAL A 79 7.38 1.51 -12.57
CA VAL A 79 7.89 0.22 -12.11
C VAL A 79 6.81 -0.85 -12.03
N ALA A 80 5.79 -0.68 -11.18
CA ALA A 80 4.81 -1.73 -10.92
C ALA A 80 3.89 -2.00 -12.12
N LEU A 81 3.47 -0.95 -12.83
CA LEU A 81 2.61 -1.04 -14.01
C LEU A 81 3.39 -1.28 -15.32
N VAL A 82 4.72 -1.41 -15.26
CA VAL A 82 5.57 -1.70 -16.43
C VAL A 82 6.16 -3.10 -16.27
N PRO A 83 5.62 -4.13 -16.97
CA PRO A 83 6.05 -5.52 -16.81
C PRO A 83 7.57 -5.73 -16.98
N ASP A 84 8.18 -5.03 -17.93
CA ASP A 84 9.62 -5.10 -18.18
C ASP A 84 10.45 -4.61 -16.99
N GLN A 85 9.99 -3.57 -16.30
CA GLN A 85 10.65 -3.03 -15.11
C GLN A 85 10.42 -3.92 -13.89
N LEU A 86 9.18 -4.38 -13.71
CA LEU A 86 8.84 -5.32 -12.65
C LEU A 86 9.62 -6.64 -12.75
N SER A 87 9.92 -7.10 -13.96
CA SER A 87 10.69 -8.33 -14.22
C SER A 87 12.14 -8.28 -13.70
N LYS A 88 12.68 -7.08 -13.44
CA LYS A 88 14.04 -6.87 -12.93
C LYS A 88 14.18 -7.23 -11.45
N ILE A 89 13.06 -7.31 -10.73
CA ILE A 89 13.02 -7.76 -9.34
C ILE A 89 12.38 -9.14 -9.24
N SER A 90 12.70 -9.87 -8.18
CA SER A 90 12.08 -11.18 -7.95
C SER A 90 10.55 -11.07 -7.83
N LEU A 91 9.83 -12.14 -8.17
CA LEU A 91 8.37 -12.20 -7.99
C LEU A 91 7.93 -11.87 -6.56
N GLN A 92 8.70 -12.31 -5.55
CA GLN A 92 8.40 -12.00 -4.15
C GLN A 92 8.56 -10.51 -3.84
N ALA A 93 9.59 -9.87 -4.41
CA ALA A 93 9.78 -8.43 -4.29
C ALA A 93 8.65 -7.66 -4.98
N GLY A 94 8.23 -8.09 -6.18
CA GLY A 94 7.08 -7.53 -6.89
C GLY A 94 5.80 -7.61 -6.05
N ARG A 95 5.52 -8.78 -5.45
CA ARG A 95 4.38 -8.93 -4.52
C ARG A 95 4.45 -7.93 -3.37
N ASN A 96 5.60 -7.83 -2.70
CA ASN A 96 5.79 -6.91 -1.59
C ASN A 96 5.62 -5.43 -2.02
N LEU A 97 6.06 -5.08 -3.23
CA LEU A 97 5.87 -3.76 -3.82
C LEU A 97 4.38 -3.46 -4.02
N PHE A 98 3.60 -4.37 -4.61
CA PHE A 98 2.16 -4.18 -4.79
C PHE A 98 1.40 -4.06 -3.47
N LEU A 99 1.77 -4.84 -2.44
CA LEU A 99 1.18 -4.69 -1.10
C LEU A 99 1.50 -3.33 -0.50
N LEU A 100 2.74 -2.84 -0.65
CA LEU A 100 3.12 -1.48 -0.26
C LEU A 100 2.27 -0.44 -1.01
N LEU A 101 2.21 -0.50 -2.33
CA LEU A 101 1.51 0.48 -3.15
C LEU A 101 0.02 0.53 -2.81
N SER A 102 -0.60 -0.63 -2.55
CA SER A 102 -2.01 -0.76 -2.15
C SER A 102 -2.32 0.05 -0.89
N ARG A 103 -1.45 0.00 0.13
CA ARG A 103 -1.65 0.73 1.40
C ARG A 103 -1.73 2.24 1.21
N PHE A 104 -0.96 2.80 0.28
CA PHE A 104 -0.78 4.24 0.13
C PHE A 104 -1.49 4.83 -1.09
N MET A 105 -2.16 4.02 -1.91
CA MET A 105 -2.83 4.48 -3.14
C MET A 105 -3.86 5.57 -2.90
N LEU A 106 -4.74 5.38 -1.90
CA LEU A 106 -5.76 6.38 -1.59
C LEU A 106 -5.14 7.66 -1.00
N PHE A 107 -4.03 7.56 -0.27
CA PHE A 107 -3.37 8.70 0.35
C PHE A 107 -2.76 9.67 -0.68
N TYR A 108 -2.19 9.12 -1.75
CA TYR A 108 -1.56 9.86 -2.83
C TYR A 108 -2.49 10.17 -4.00
N ASP A 109 -3.81 9.99 -3.83
CA ASP A 109 -4.83 10.28 -4.85
C ASP A 109 -4.65 9.48 -6.17
N GLN A 110 -4.09 8.27 -6.10
CA GLN A 110 -3.80 7.41 -7.25
C GLN A 110 -4.85 6.30 -7.47
N ASP A 111 -6.01 6.41 -6.86
CA ASP A 111 -7.09 5.41 -6.95
C ASP A 111 -7.67 5.24 -8.37
N HIS A 112 -7.50 6.22 -9.26
CA HIS A 112 -7.86 6.09 -10.67
C HIS A 112 -7.04 5.00 -11.41
N LEU A 113 -5.88 4.62 -10.87
CA LEU A 113 -5.03 3.53 -11.39
C LEU A 113 -5.36 2.17 -10.78
N LEU A 114 -6.38 2.07 -9.92
CA LEU A 114 -6.72 0.82 -9.22
C LEU A 114 -6.95 -0.33 -10.20
N ALA A 115 -7.76 -0.12 -11.25
CA ALA A 115 -8.05 -1.17 -12.23
C ALA A 115 -6.77 -1.71 -12.89
N SER A 116 -5.89 -0.81 -13.35
CA SER A 116 -4.60 -1.18 -13.94
C SER A 116 -3.70 -1.91 -12.94
N SER A 117 -3.68 -1.46 -11.68
CA SER A 117 -2.93 -2.12 -10.61
C SER A 117 -3.46 -3.52 -10.29
N LEU A 118 -4.76 -3.76 -10.38
CA LEU A 118 -5.35 -5.09 -10.15
C LEU A 118 -5.05 -6.05 -11.32
N GLU A 119 -4.99 -5.54 -12.54
CA GLU A 119 -4.62 -6.31 -13.73
C GLU A 119 -3.15 -6.77 -13.70
N HIS A 120 -2.25 -5.88 -13.27
CA HIS A 120 -0.80 -6.16 -13.19
C HIS A 120 -0.40 -6.86 -11.88
N PHE A 121 -1.34 -7.16 -11.00
CA PHE A 121 -1.05 -7.67 -9.67
C PHE A 121 -0.35 -9.05 -9.76
N PRO A 122 0.80 -9.24 -9.10
CA PRO A 122 1.51 -10.51 -9.16
C PRO A 122 0.69 -11.65 -8.56
N THR A 123 0.76 -12.83 -9.17
CA THR A 123 0.08 -14.03 -8.64
C THR A 123 0.67 -14.43 -7.30
N PHE A 124 -0.16 -14.87 -6.34
CA PHE A 124 0.27 -15.39 -5.04
C PHE A 124 0.04 -16.91 -4.96
N PRO A 125 0.94 -17.67 -4.32
CA PRO A 125 0.77 -19.12 -4.16
C PRO A 125 -0.47 -19.45 -3.32
N ASN A 126 -0.83 -18.56 -2.39
CA ASN A 126 -1.96 -18.73 -1.48
C ASN A 126 -3.24 -18.03 -1.97
N SER A 127 -3.30 -17.64 -3.25
CA SER A 127 -4.48 -16.97 -3.85
C SER A 127 -5.75 -17.82 -3.72
N PHE A 128 -5.64 -19.15 -3.75
CA PHE A 128 -6.77 -20.04 -3.48
C PHE A 128 -7.35 -19.86 -2.06
N LEU A 129 -6.54 -19.48 -1.07
CA LEU A 129 -6.98 -19.28 0.32
C LEU A 129 -7.42 -17.83 0.59
N VAL A 130 -6.66 -16.86 0.07
CA VAL A 130 -6.87 -15.43 0.37
C VAL A 130 -7.86 -14.79 -0.60
N GLY A 131 -7.79 -15.16 -1.88
CA GLY A 131 -8.56 -14.55 -2.96
C GLY A 131 -7.71 -13.97 -4.07
N GLY A 132 -8.34 -13.10 -4.87
CA GLY A 132 -7.73 -12.47 -6.03
C GLY A 132 -6.99 -11.17 -5.70
N PRO A 133 -6.50 -10.44 -6.72
CA PRO A 133 -5.86 -9.13 -6.56
C PRO A 133 -6.67 -8.14 -5.73
N ALA A 134 -7.99 -8.07 -5.98
CA ALA A 134 -8.88 -7.17 -5.25
C ALA A 134 -8.93 -7.51 -3.75
N ASP A 135 -8.90 -8.80 -3.39
CA ASP A 135 -8.86 -9.23 -2.00
C ASP A 135 -7.57 -8.77 -1.31
N TYR A 136 -6.41 -8.97 -1.94
CA TYR A 136 -5.12 -8.51 -1.40
C TYR A 136 -5.09 -7.00 -1.21
N PHE A 137 -5.55 -6.24 -2.21
CA PHE A 137 -5.65 -4.78 -2.13
C PHE A 137 -6.51 -4.34 -0.94
N VAL A 138 -7.72 -4.90 -0.81
CA VAL A 138 -8.65 -4.53 0.26
C VAL A 138 -8.15 -4.97 1.64
N ILE A 139 -7.46 -6.11 1.74
CA ILE A 139 -6.81 -6.54 2.99
C ILE A 139 -5.77 -5.52 3.44
N GLU A 140 -4.85 -5.13 2.54
CA GLU A 140 -3.81 -4.16 2.86
C GLU A 140 -4.39 -2.78 3.21
N LEU A 141 -5.43 -2.36 2.49
CA LEU A 141 -6.16 -1.14 2.79
C LEU A 141 -6.81 -1.20 4.17
N THR A 142 -7.48 -2.31 4.50
CA THR A 142 -8.13 -2.51 5.79
C THR A 142 -7.11 -2.47 6.93
N ASP A 143 -5.96 -3.11 6.76
CA ASP A 143 -4.88 -3.11 7.74
C ASP A 143 -4.21 -1.74 7.90
N GLN A 144 -4.19 -0.95 6.83
CA GLN A 144 -3.73 0.43 6.89
C GLN A 144 -4.67 1.28 7.76
N LEU A 145 -5.98 1.21 7.54
CA LEU A 145 -6.97 2.00 8.30
C LEU A 145 -6.85 1.79 9.80
N GLN A 146 -6.70 0.54 10.24
CA GLN A 146 -6.60 0.19 11.66
C GLN A 146 -5.37 0.81 12.34
N LYS A 147 -4.34 1.17 11.55
CA LYS A 147 -3.09 1.78 12.04
C LYS A 147 -3.12 3.31 11.95
N LEU A 148 -4.05 3.90 11.20
CA LEU A 148 -4.13 5.36 11.03
C LEU A 148 -4.58 6.03 12.34
N LYS A 149 -3.78 6.99 12.79
CA LYS A 149 -4.08 7.84 13.97
C LYS A 149 -4.26 9.31 13.61
N VAL A 150 -3.91 9.70 12.40
CA VAL A 150 -4.03 11.08 11.90
C VAL A 150 -5.41 11.26 11.29
N GLU A 151 -6.28 11.97 11.99
CA GLU A 151 -7.70 12.10 11.62
C GLU A 151 -7.94 12.66 10.20
N PRO A 152 -7.28 13.75 9.75
CA PRO A 152 -7.45 14.22 8.38
C PRO A 152 -7.12 13.15 7.33
N VAL A 153 -6.09 12.34 7.59
CA VAL A 153 -5.70 11.24 6.71
C VAL A 153 -6.75 10.14 6.72
N LEU A 154 -7.24 9.74 7.90
CA LEU A 154 -8.31 8.74 7.99
C LEU A 154 -9.58 9.17 7.24
N LEU A 155 -10.00 10.44 7.42
CA LEU A 155 -11.13 11.01 6.69
C LEU A 155 -10.90 10.99 5.18
N HIS A 156 -9.68 11.31 4.75
CA HIS A 156 -9.30 11.27 3.35
C HIS A 156 -9.43 9.85 2.78
N TYR A 157 -8.88 8.83 3.44
CA TYR A 157 -9.05 7.43 3.04
C TYR A 157 -10.53 7.04 2.92
N LEU A 158 -11.34 7.32 3.94
CA LEU A 158 -12.78 7.01 3.92
C LEU A 158 -13.49 7.68 2.74
N SER A 159 -13.15 8.94 2.42
CA SER A 159 -13.75 9.65 1.30
C SER A 159 -13.43 9.05 -0.08
N ARG A 160 -12.29 8.35 -0.21
CA ARG A 160 -11.84 7.72 -1.47
C ARG A 160 -12.26 6.25 -1.60
N MET A 161 -12.87 5.66 -0.58
CA MET A 161 -13.30 4.25 -0.61
C MET A 161 -14.42 3.94 -1.58
N THR A 162 -15.05 4.97 -2.17
CA THR A 162 -16.04 4.79 -3.23
C THR A 162 -15.49 4.00 -4.41
N ILE A 163 -14.17 4.04 -4.65
CA ILE A 163 -13.51 3.26 -5.70
C ILE A 163 -13.63 1.74 -5.53
N LEU A 164 -13.96 1.27 -4.32
CA LEU A 164 -14.14 -0.16 -4.05
C LEU A 164 -15.52 -0.68 -4.46
N GLN A 165 -16.44 0.22 -4.84
CA GLN A 165 -17.79 -0.17 -5.22
C GLN A 165 -17.77 -1.06 -6.47
N GLY A 166 -18.46 -2.20 -6.39
CA GLY A 166 -18.53 -3.17 -7.49
C GLY A 166 -17.33 -4.11 -7.59
N LEU A 167 -16.33 -4.02 -6.69
CA LEU A 167 -15.28 -5.03 -6.62
C LEU A 167 -15.85 -6.37 -6.13
N GLU A 168 -15.57 -7.43 -6.87
CA GLU A 168 -15.88 -8.80 -6.45
C GLU A 168 -14.85 -9.25 -5.41
N LEU A 169 -15.28 -9.26 -4.14
CA LEU A 169 -14.45 -9.66 -3.01
C LEU A 169 -14.94 -10.99 -2.43
N ARG A 170 -14.03 -11.76 -1.86
CA ARG A 170 -14.43 -12.89 -1.02
C ARG A 170 -15.21 -12.40 0.19
N MET A 171 -16.13 -13.24 0.63
CA MET A 171 -16.95 -12.97 1.82
C MET A 171 -16.10 -12.67 3.06
N THR A 172 -14.96 -13.37 3.24
CA THR A 172 -14.02 -13.14 4.34
C THR A 172 -13.41 -11.73 4.29
N THR A 173 -12.95 -11.31 3.11
CA THR A 173 -12.37 -9.97 2.88
C THR A 173 -13.41 -8.88 3.08
N SER A 174 -14.58 -9.04 2.47
CA SER A 174 -15.74 -8.16 2.59
C SER A 174 -16.17 -7.98 4.05
N THR A 175 -16.31 -9.09 4.80
CA THR A 175 -16.67 -9.08 6.22
C THR A 175 -15.63 -8.35 7.06
N ARG A 176 -14.34 -8.55 6.80
CA ARG A 176 -13.25 -7.87 7.52
C ARG A 176 -13.26 -6.36 7.28
N LEU A 177 -13.41 -5.91 6.04
CA LEU A 177 -13.54 -4.49 5.71
C LEU A 177 -14.77 -3.88 6.40
N LYS A 178 -15.92 -4.57 6.33
CA LYS A 178 -17.16 -4.13 6.97
C LYS A 178 -16.99 -3.99 8.49
N ALA A 179 -16.38 -4.98 9.16
CA ALA A 179 -16.11 -4.93 10.59
C ALA A 179 -15.15 -3.78 10.96
N CYS A 180 -14.12 -3.53 10.15
CA CYS A 180 -13.21 -2.41 10.34
C CYS A 180 -13.97 -1.07 10.25
N LEU A 181 -14.81 -0.88 9.23
CA LEU A 181 -15.59 0.35 9.09
C LEU A 181 -16.59 0.55 10.23
N TYR A 182 -17.28 -0.52 10.66
CA TYR A 182 -18.16 -0.45 11.83
C TYR A 182 -17.43 -0.02 13.11
N SER A 183 -16.17 -0.44 13.29
CA SER A 183 -15.39 -0.02 14.47
C SER A 183 -15.24 1.50 14.53
N PHE A 184 -15.22 2.20 13.39
CA PHE A 184 -15.17 3.65 13.32
C PHE A 184 -16.53 4.34 13.50
N THR A 185 -17.64 3.60 13.53
CA THR A 185 -19.00 4.15 13.73
C THR A 185 -19.42 4.24 15.20
N SER A 186 -18.84 3.41 16.06
CA SER A 186 -19.22 3.29 17.46
C SER A 186 -18.50 4.30 18.35
N PRO A 187 -19.19 4.90 19.34
CA PRO A 187 -18.54 5.64 20.42
C PRO A 187 -17.94 4.63 21.43
N GLY A 188 -16.75 4.08 21.15
CA GLY A 188 -16.02 3.14 22.03
C GLY A 188 -14.52 3.03 21.67
N GLY A 189 -13.66 2.64 22.64
CA GLY A 189 -12.19 2.86 22.63
C GLY A 189 -11.35 2.07 21.59
N PRO A 190 -10.03 2.39 21.42
CA PRO A 190 -9.14 3.15 22.31
C PRO A 190 -8.86 4.61 21.89
N THR A 191 -9.33 5.04 20.72
CA THR A 191 -9.28 6.44 20.27
C THR A 191 -10.67 6.81 19.84
N TYR A 192 -11.37 7.63 20.62
CA TYR A 192 -12.74 8.06 20.32
C TYR A 192 -12.80 8.64 18.91
N PRO A 193 -13.39 7.94 17.91
CA PRO A 193 -13.48 8.48 16.56
C PRO A 193 -14.31 9.75 16.63
N THR A 194 -13.85 10.83 16.02
CA THR A 194 -14.60 12.10 16.04
C THR A 194 -15.93 11.95 15.32
N ARG A 195 -16.85 12.90 15.53
CA ARG A 195 -18.13 12.90 14.82
C ARG A 195 -17.94 12.86 13.30
N ALA A 196 -16.92 13.54 12.78
CA ALA A 196 -16.58 13.54 11.36
C ALA A 196 -16.20 12.14 10.87
N VAL A 197 -15.30 11.46 11.60
CA VAL A 197 -14.88 10.08 11.27
C VAL A 197 -16.06 9.12 11.31
N ARG A 198 -16.90 9.19 12.35
CA ARG A 198 -18.09 8.33 12.45
C ARG A 198 -19.05 8.53 11.28
N HIS A 199 -19.29 9.79 10.89
CA HIS A 199 -20.16 10.11 9.76
C HIS A 199 -19.59 9.63 8.43
N ALA A 200 -18.29 9.84 8.19
CA ALA A 200 -17.61 9.34 7.00
C ALA A 200 -17.63 7.80 6.94
N ALA A 201 -17.44 7.11 8.07
CA ALA A 201 -17.49 5.65 8.15
C ALA A 201 -18.91 5.11 7.86
N TRP A 202 -19.96 5.74 8.40
CA TRP A 202 -21.35 5.41 8.07
C TRP A 202 -21.64 5.55 6.58
N ASN A 203 -21.29 6.70 5.98
CA ASN A 203 -21.49 6.93 4.55
C ASN A 203 -20.75 5.89 3.69
N THR A 204 -19.55 5.51 4.12
CA THR A 204 -18.75 4.50 3.41
C THR A 204 -19.38 3.11 3.52
N LEU A 205 -19.89 2.73 4.71
CA LEU A 205 -20.61 1.47 4.91
C LEU A 205 -21.87 1.38 4.04
N ASP A 206 -22.69 2.42 4.04
CA ASP A 206 -23.94 2.43 3.28
C ASP A 206 -23.68 2.34 1.78
N LEU A 207 -22.60 2.95 1.29
CA LEU A 207 -22.19 2.89 -0.11
C LEU A 207 -21.67 1.50 -0.51
N LEU A 208 -20.79 0.91 0.29
CA LEU A 208 -20.13 -0.35 -0.06
C LEU A 208 -20.98 -1.59 0.27
N PHE A 209 -21.85 -1.50 1.27
CA PHE A 209 -22.67 -2.60 1.77
C PHE A 209 -24.13 -2.17 1.93
N PRO A 210 -24.83 -1.78 0.83
CA PRO A 210 -26.20 -1.32 0.91
C PRO A 210 -27.11 -2.41 1.49
N VAL A 211 -28.06 -2.00 2.34
CA VAL A 211 -28.99 -2.89 3.07
C VAL A 211 -29.78 -3.82 2.13
N SER A 212 -29.96 -3.43 0.86
CA SER A 212 -30.59 -4.24 -0.19
C SER A 212 -29.82 -5.51 -0.56
N ALA A 213 -28.51 -5.58 -0.30
CA ALA A 213 -27.71 -6.78 -0.54
C ALA A 213 -27.94 -7.89 0.50
N ILE A 214 -28.58 -7.57 1.63
CA ILE A 214 -28.84 -8.50 2.74
C ILE A 214 -29.98 -9.48 2.41
N LEU A 215 -30.85 -9.14 1.44
CA LEU A 215 -32.01 -9.97 1.08
C LEU A 215 -31.76 -10.93 -0.10
N LEU A 216 -30.54 -10.93 -0.67
CA LEU A 216 -30.19 -11.75 -1.85
C LEU A 216 -28.93 -12.62 -1.64
N SER A 217 -28.38 -12.69 -0.42
CA SER A 217 -27.34 -13.65 -0.02
C SER A 217 -27.91 -14.70 0.92
#